data_AF-A0A8H4LLX6-F1
#
_entry.id   AF-A0A8H4LLX6-F1
#
_cell.length_a   1.000
_cell.length_b   1.000
_cell.length_c   1.000
_cell.angle_alpha   90.00
_cell.angle_beta   90.00
_cell.angle_gamma   90.00
#
_symmetry.space_group_name_H-M   'P 1'
#
loop_
_entity.id
_entity.type
_entity.pdbx_description
1 polymer ?
#
loop_
_entity_poly.entity_id
_entity_poly.type
_entity_poly.pdbx_seq_one_letter_code
_entity_poly.pdbx_strand_id
1 'polypeptide(L)'
;MNPKFDLKTRAHAYYVQDHFQVFQDMPDVAATWAECLQEWKAEGNSSPIVDLAFSSLALSAFARFQNCQPAVSEASKSYLCLLQHMQSCIPQINSRNPSADEIDAYLLGAHFMARYESFVKNYGDAADSEPQVKVWFHIDGAAAILKIWHDNSHRYTPTVAIKHTRRKLIRSSLLREQPLPRWLADGSLFGETGIALAFDRLMIQFIDIRHKYLKLKQETQDGISVTEQADCLIKESRTLNQNIQAWSRQLPNKWLYESHTVPEACSYSRDEFYSASVSTCAKLGYSAVWNEFYATQMLVSHTHLRILDLVATNRSETHEFLAQLNSSAKCLASFIPFCLGRIRTTTAGVESCDAPFKPHLASLVVWPMTLASSLDTLETGLREWYRWALARVSKGSSECLLPYATSDYWAISSGRFFFSDNFNKPSFQLIHSTLFVSSSFTNTFSTMKMHGIFGLVLASMALGHVVPYGLDSDSTSLLLERQARQRVKSIQVAPFDAGEHDGFASGKYTREQIKKLGTAIKDARVALKIPGNALAEGNAENTRAYKD
;
A
#
# COMPACT_ATOMS: atom_id res chain seq x y z
N MET A 1 -11.75 -37.84 -9.12
CA MET A 1 -12.70 -36.78 -8.71
C MET A 1 -11.89 -35.67 -8.06
N ASN A 2 -11.75 -34.51 -8.72
CA ASN A 2 -11.10 -33.36 -8.07
C ASN A 2 -12.03 -32.83 -6.96
N PRO A 3 -11.54 -32.63 -5.72
CA PRO A 3 -12.33 -31.98 -4.70
C PRO A 3 -12.77 -30.60 -5.21
N LYS A 4 -14.07 -30.34 -5.23
CA LYS A 4 -14.64 -29.03 -5.57
C LYS A 4 -14.34 -28.08 -4.41
N PHE A 5 -13.17 -27.45 -4.42
CA PHE A 5 -12.88 -26.34 -3.52
C PHE A 5 -13.80 -25.16 -3.82
N ASP A 6 -14.31 -24.51 -2.79
CA ASP A 6 -15.11 -23.29 -2.94
C ASP A 6 -14.26 -22.14 -3.53
N LEU A 7 -14.95 -21.15 -4.11
CA LEU A 7 -14.32 -20.03 -4.82
C LEU A 7 -13.35 -19.25 -3.92
N LYS A 8 -13.72 -19.01 -2.67
CA LYS A 8 -12.92 -18.25 -1.71
C LYS A 8 -11.63 -18.99 -1.37
N THR A 9 -11.71 -20.29 -1.08
CA THR A 9 -10.52 -21.12 -0.84
C THR A 9 -9.56 -21.11 -2.02
N ARG A 10 -10.07 -21.21 -3.26
CA ARG A 10 -9.25 -21.11 -4.49
C ARG A 10 -8.57 -19.75 -4.63
N ALA A 11 -9.30 -18.66 -4.38
CA ALA A 11 -8.77 -17.31 -4.46
C ALA A 11 -7.70 -17.05 -3.40
N HIS A 12 -7.90 -17.52 -2.17
CA HIS A 12 -6.90 -17.44 -1.10
C HIS A 12 -5.63 -18.18 -1.47
N ALA A 13 -5.75 -19.43 -1.95
CA ALA A 13 -4.60 -20.23 -2.37
C ALA A 13 -3.80 -19.55 -3.48
N TYR A 14 -4.49 -19.02 -4.50
CA TYR A 14 -3.87 -18.26 -5.58
C TYR A 14 -3.15 -17.00 -5.06
N TYR A 15 -3.81 -16.21 -4.22
CA TYR A 15 -3.21 -14.99 -3.69
C TYR A 15 -1.97 -15.28 -2.85
N VAL A 16 -2.02 -16.29 -1.97
CA VAL A 16 -0.87 -16.72 -1.16
C VAL A 16 0.26 -17.27 -2.01
N GLN A 17 -0.04 -17.94 -3.12
CA GLN A 17 0.98 -18.54 -3.99
C GLN A 17 1.69 -17.49 -4.86
N ASP A 18 0.94 -16.53 -5.41
CA ASP A 18 1.44 -15.66 -6.48
C ASP A 18 1.65 -14.21 -6.05
N HIS A 19 0.82 -13.71 -5.13
CA HIS A 19 0.75 -12.28 -4.78
C HIS A 19 1.22 -11.94 -3.37
N PHE A 20 1.45 -12.94 -2.52
CA PHE A 20 1.82 -12.75 -1.13
C PHE A 20 3.02 -13.63 -0.81
N GLN A 21 4.18 -13.01 -0.60
CA GLN A 21 5.39 -13.71 -0.21
C GLN A 21 6.02 -12.97 0.95
N VAL A 22 6.36 -13.71 2.00
CA VAL A 22 7.17 -13.19 3.10
C VAL A 22 8.62 -13.52 2.81
N PHE A 23 9.48 -12.51 2.89
CA PHE A 23 10.90 -12.70 2.69
C PHE A 23 11.54 -12.85 4.07
N GLN A 24 12.00 -14.05 4.40
CA GLN A 24 12.55 -14.37 5.73
C GLN A 24 13.74 -13.47 6.13
N ASP A 25 14.41 -12.87 5.15
CA ASP A 25 15.57 -12.02 5.33
C ASP A 25 15.28 -10.54 5.05
N MET A 26 14.01 -10.14 5.01
CA MET A 26 13.64 -8.74 4.80
C MET A 26 14.10 -7.90 5.98
N PRO A 27 14.99 -6.92 5.80
CA PRO A 27 15.30 -5.98 6.86
C PRO A 27 14.10 -5.07 7.13
N ASP A 28 13.93 -4.66 8.39
CA ASP A 28 12.83 -3.79 8.86
C ASP A 28 12.61 -2.52 8.03
N VAL A 29 13.68 -1.97 7.42
CA VAL A 29 13.63 -0.79 6.53
C VAL A 29 12.70 -1.04 5.33
N ALA A 30 12.74 -2.27 4.79
CA ALA A 30 12.02 -2.68 3.60
C ALA A 30 10.88 -3.68 3.90
N ALA A 31 10.55 -3.86 5.19
CA ALA A 31 9.46 -4.74 5.62
C ALA A 31 8.11 -4.30 5.00
N THR A 32 7.30 -5.31 4.69
CA THR A 32 5.99 -5.15 4.07
C THR A 32 4.88 -5.65 4.99
N TRP A 33 3.64 -5.56 4.52
CA TRP A 33 2.49 -6.10 5.24
C TRP A 33 2.43 -7.63 5.23
N ALA A 34 3.22 -8.27 4.37
CA ALA A 34 3.30 -9.72 4.35
C ALA A 34 3.85 -10.25 5.68
N GLU A 35 4.91 -9.62 6.19
CA GLU A 35 5.51 -9.94 7.49
C GLU A 35 4.49 -9.77 8.62
N CYS A 36 3.73 -8.67 8.63
CA CYS A 36 2.70 -8.41 9.65
C CYS A 36 1.61 -9.49 9.66
N LEU A 37 1.08 -9.86 8.49
CA LEU A 37 0.03 -10.86 8.40
C LEU A 37 0.56 -12.27 8.74
N GLN A 38 1.82 -12.57 8.39
CA GLN A 38 2.44 -13.84 8.77
C GLN A 38 2.54 -13.96 10.29
N GLU A 39 3.04 -12.93 10.97
CA GLU A 39 3.18 -12.91 12.43
C GLU A 39 1.82 -13.04 13.11
N TRP A 40 0.83 -12.24 12.67
CA TRP A 40 -0.56 -12.34 13.10
C TRP A 40 -1.09 -13.78 13.03
N LYS A 41 -0.85 -14.49 11.91
CA LYS A 41 -1.31 -15.88 11.74
C LYS A 41 -0.46 -16.87 12.54
N ALA A 42 0.83 -16.62 12.74
CA ALA A 42 1.73 -17.49 13.51
C ALA A 42 1.37 -17.52 15.00
N GLU A 43 0.84 -16.42 15.52
CA GLU A 43 0.33 -16.31 16.90
C GLU A 43 -1.03 -17.03 17.10
N GLY A 44 -1.66 -17.49 16.01
CA GLY A 44 -2.97 -18.13 16.06
C GLY A 44 -4.14 -17.14 16.13
N ASN A 45 -3.88 -15.85 15.88
CA ASN A 45 -4.91 -14.82 15.97
C ASN A 45 -5.94 -14.96 14.84
N SER A 46 -7.22 -14.86 15.20
CA SER A 46 -8.34 -14.88 14.28
C SER A 46 -9.20 -13.64 14.49
N SER A 47 -9.53 -12.94 13.41
CA SER A 47 -10.43 -11.79 13.47
C SER A 47 -11.28 -11.77 12.20
N PRO A 48 -12.62 -11.65 12.33
CA PRO A 48 -13.49 -11.48 11.16
C PRO A 48 -13.08 -10.31 10.28
N ILE A 49 -12.51 -9.24 10.86
CA ILE A 49 -12.04 -8.06 10.13
C ILE A 49 -10.86 -8.41 9.24
N VAL A 50 -9.83 -9.04 9.80
CA VAL A 50 -8.64 -9.45 9.04
C VAL A 50 -9.01 -10.47 7.98
N ASP A 51 -9.84 -11.44 8.33
CA ASP A 51 -10.26 -12.51 7.42
C ASP A 51 -11.11 -11.96 6.27
N LEU A 52 -12.09 -11.08 6.51
CA LEU A 52 -12.88 -10.44 5.46
C LEU A 52 -12.01 -9.55 4.57
N ALA A 53 -11.10 -8.75 5.16
CA ALA A 53 -10.22 -7.85 4.40
C ALA A 53 -9.25 -8.62 3.49
N PHE A 54 -8.63 -9.68 4.01
CA PHE A 54 -7.81 -10.57 3.21
C PHE A 54 -8.63 -11.25 2.12
N SER A 55 -9.84 -11.71 2.44
CA SER A 55 -10.74 -12.37 1.48
C SER A 55 -11.11 -11.46 0.32
N SER A 56 -11.51 -10.22 0.59
CA SER A 56 -11.84 -9.22 -0.42
C SER A 56 -10.67 -8.99 -1.38
N LEU A 57 -9.46 -8.84 -0.85
CA LEU A 57 -8.26 -8.61 -1.66
C LEU A 57 -7.85 -9.85 -2.47
N ALA A 58 -7.92 -11.04 -1.88
CA ALA A 58 -7.59 -12.28 -2.56
C ALA A 58 -8.59 -12.58 -3.68
N LEU A 59 -9.89 -12.40 -3.43
CA LEU A 59 -10.96 -12.55 -4.42
C LEU A 59 -10.84 -11.52 -5.55
N SER A 60 -10.51 -10.26 -5.24
CA SER A 60 -10.31 -9.24 -6.29
C SER A 60 -9.10 -9.58 -7.16
N ALA A 61 -7.98 -9.98 -6.56
CA ALA A 61 -6.80 -10.43 -7.30
C ALA A 61 -7.12 -11.63 -8.19
N PHE A 62 -7.79 -12.64 -7.64
CA PHE A 62 -8.21 -13.82 -8.39
C PHE A 62 -9.15 -13.45 -9.54
N ALA A 63 -10.13 -12.58 -9.30
CA ALA A 63 -11.05 -12.11 -10.33
C ALA A 63 -10.30 -11.50 -11.52
N ARG A 64 -9.33 -10.62 -11.25
CA ARG A 64 -8.53 -9.95 -12.28
C ARG A 64 -7.63 -10.90 -13.05
N PHE A 65 -6.82 -11.68 -12.35
CA PHE A 65 -5.76 -12.47 -12.99
C PHE A 65 -6.24 -13.82 -13.52
N GLN A 66 -7.36 -14.32 -13.03
CA GLN A 66 -7.99 -15.56 -13.49
C GLN A 66 -9.29 -15.30 -14.29
N ASN A 67 -9.59 -14.03 -14.62
CA ASN A 67 -10.79 -13.61 -15.34
C ASN A 67 -12.10 -14.22 -14.75
N CYS A 68 -12.21 -14.25 -13.43
CA CYS A 68 -13.31 -14.93 -12.72
C CYS A 68 -14.36 -13.93 -12.24
N GLN A 69 -15.39 -13.68 -13.06
CA GLN A 69 -16.47 -12.73 -12.74
C GLN A 69 -17.20 -13.02 -11.41
N PRO A 70 -17.54 -14.27 -11.04
CA PRO A 70 -18.14 -14.55 -9.73
C PRO A 70 -17.28 -14.09 -8.54
N ALA A 71 -15.95 -14.05 -8.69
CA ALA A 71 -15.06 -13.58 -7.62
C ALA A 71 -15.16 -12.06 -7.42
N VAL A 72 -15.56 -11.29 -8.43
CA VAL A 72 -15.81 -9.83 -8.30
C VAL A 72 -16.97 -9.57 -7.35
N SER A 73 -18.09 -10.26 -7.56
CA SER A 73 -19.29 -10.13 -6.71
C SER A 73 -19.00 -10.57 -5.27
N GLU A 74 -18.28 -11.69 -5.08
CA GLU A 74 -17.93 -12.19 -3.75
C GLU A 74 -16.91 -11.29 -3.04
N ALA A 75 -15.95 -10.70 -3.77
CA ALA A 75 -15.00 -9.73 -3.23
C ALA A 75 -15.73 -8.48 -2.70
N SER A 76 -16.68 -7.96 -3.50
CA SER A 76 -17.48 -6.78 -3.18
C SER A 76 -18.38 -7.03 -1.97
N LYS A 77 -19.05 -8.20 -1.92
CA LYS A 77 -19.85 -8.62 -0.77
C LYS A 77 -19.01 -8.74 0.50
N SER A 78 -17.85 -9.40 0.41
CA SER A 78 -16.92 -9.52 1.53
C SER A 78 -16.46 -8.14 2.03
N TYR A 79 -16.23 -7.20 1.10
CA TYR A 79 -15.77 -5.85 1.42
C TYR A 79 -16.88 -5.01 2.07
N LEU A 80 -18.12 -5.13 1.61
CA LEU A 80 -19.27 -4.50 2.25
C LEU A 80 -19.49 -5.01 3.68
N CYS A 81 -19.38 -6.33 3.89
CA CYS A 81 -19.43 -6.89 5.24
C CYS A 81 -18.30 -6.35 6.12
N LEU A 82 -17.07 -6.27 5.60
CA LEU A 82 -15.95 -5.67 6.30
C LEU A 82 -16.21 -4.22 6.70
N LEU A 83 -16.74 -3.40 5.78
CA LEU A 83 -17.11 -2.01 6.06
C LEU A 83 -18.12 -1.93 7.20
N GLN A 84 -19.19 -2.75 7.16
CA GLN A 84 -20.20 -2.80 8.23
C GLN A 84 -19.58 -3.19 9.58
N HIS A 85 -18.69 -4.19 9.59
CA HIS A 85 -17.97 -4.60 10.80
C HIS A 85 -17.12 -3.46 11.34
N MET A 86 -16.28 -2.83 10.50
CA MET A 86 -15.44 -1.70 10.90
C MET A 86 -16.27 -0.53 11.42
N GLN A 87 -17.36 -0.16 10.74
CA GLN A 87 -18.28 0.90 11.16
C GLN A 87 -18.90 0.63 12.54
N SER A 88 -19.22 -0.62 12.85
CA SER A 88 -19.78 -0.98 14.16
C SER A 88 -18.74 -0.98 15.29
N CYS A 89 -17.49 -1.36 14.97
CA CYS A 89 -16.42 -1.51 15.94
C CYS A 89 -15.71 -0.20 16.27
N ILE A 90 -15.41 0.63 15.26
CA ILE A 90 -14.56 1.82 15.42
C ILE A 90 -15.08 2.79 16.52
N PRO A 91 -16.39 3.12 16.60
CA PRO A 91 -16.89 4.00 17.65
C PRO A 91 -16.67 3.47 19.07
N GLN A 92 -16.49 2.15 19.21
CA GLN A 92 -16.33 1.47 20.49
C GLN A 92 -14.86 1.38 20.95
N ILE A 93 -13.90 1.68 20.07
CA ILE A 93 -12.46 1.55 20.39
C ILE A 93 -12.09 2.43 21.59
N ASN A 94 -12.59 3.66 21.66
CA ASN A 94 -12.28 4.56 22.77
C ASN A 94 -13.00 4.19 24.08
N SER A 95 -14.19 3.56 24.00
CA SER A 95 -15.00 3.25 25.18
C SER A 95 -14.69 1.88 25.79
N ARG A 96 -14.22 0.93 24.97
CA ARG A 96 -14.09 -0.48 25.37
C ARG A 96 -12.69 -0.88 25.83
N ASN A 97 -11.67 -0.03 25.67
CA ASN A 97 -10.25 -0.37 25.89
C ASN A 97 -9.87 -1.67 25.13
N PRO A 98 -9.64 -1.60 23.80
CA PRO A 98 -9.35 -2.79 23.00
C PRO A 98 -8.11 -3.52 23.50
N SER A 99 -8.10 -4.83 23.32
CA SER A 99 -6.89 -5.65 23.43
C SER A 99 -5.86 -5.31 22.35
N ALA A 100 -4.62 -5.73 22.54
CA ALA A 100 -3.55 -5.56 21.53
C ALA A 100 -3.94 -6.21 20.18
N ASP A 101 -4.49 -7.42 20.23
CA ASP A 101 -4.92 -8.16 19.05
C ASP A 101 -6.05 -7.46 18.30
N GLU A 102 -6.99 -6.83 19.03
CA GLU A 102 -8.05 -6.03 18.39
C GLU A 102 -7.49 -4.80 17.67
N ILE A 103 -6.52 -4.10 18.27
CA ILE A 103 -5.84 -2.96 17.64
C ILE A 103 -5.16 -3.42 16.34
N ASP A 104 -4.39 -4.50 16.40
CA ASP A 104 -3.69 -5.05 15.25
C ASP A 104 -4.65 -5.51 14.16
N ALA A 105 -5.78 -6.13 14.53
CA ALA A 105 -6.83 -6.49 13.59
C ALA A 105 -7.42 -5.28 12.86
N TYR A 106 -7.65 -4.17 13.57
CA TYR A 106 -8.15 -2.94 12.95
C TYR A 106 -7.11 -2.31 12.02
N LEU A 107 -5.84 -2.31 12.40
CA LEU A 107 -4.74 -1.77 11.58
C LEU A 107 -4.55 -2.59 10.29
N LEU A 108 -4.51 -3.92 10.40
CA LEU A 108 -4.45 -4.83 9.26
C LEU A 108 -5.67 -4.69 8.36
N GLY A 109 -6.87 -4.60 8.97
CA GLY A 109 -8.13 -4.37 8.26
C GLY A 109 -8.07 -3.09 7.43
N ALA A 110 -7.76 -1.95 8.05
CA ALA A 110 -7.64 -0.66 7.37
C ALA A 110 -6.61 -0.69 6.23
N HIS A 111 -5.47 -1.37 6.44
CA HIS A 111 -4.47 -1.53 5.39
C HIS A 111 -4.99 -2.33 4.18
N PHE A 112 -5.59 -3.49 4.41
CA PHE A 112 -6.13 -4.32 3.32
C PHE A 112 -7.31 -3.67 2.63
N MET A 113 -8.12 -2.88 3.35
CA MET A 113 -9.17 -2.05 2.75
C MET A 113 -8.59 -1.03 1.77
N ALA A 114 -7.54 -0.32 2.18
CA ALA A 114 -6.84 0.62 1.30
C ALA A 114 -6.33 -0.07 0.03
N ARG A 115 -5.74 -1.27 0.17
CA ARG A 115 -5.26 -2.06 -0.96
C ARG A 115 -6.37 -2.53 -1.89
N TYR A 116 -7.46 -3.04 -1.34
CA TYR A 116 -8.62 -3.48 -2.11
C TYR A 116 -9.16 -2.32 -2.97
N GLU A 117 -9.36 -1.14 -2.39
CA GLU A 117 -9.85 0.03 -3.13
C GLU A 117 -8.87 0.50 -4.21
N SER A 118 -7.57 0.56 -3.89
CA SER A 118 -6.54 0.84 -4.89
C SER A 118 -6.59 -0.15 -6.06
N PHE A 119 -6.84 -1.42 -5.76
CA PHE A 119 -6.87 -2.49 -6.74
C PHE A 119 -8.10 -2.42 -7.65
N VAL A 120 -9.30 -2.20 -7.09
CA VAL A 120 -10.56 -2.12 -7.85
C VAL A 120 -10.59 -0.86 -8.73
N LYS A 121 -10.09 0.28 -8.25
CA LYS A 121 -10.07 1.54 -9.02
C LYS A 121 -9.25 1.44 -10.31
N ASN A 122 -8.18 0.66 -10.31
CA ASN A 122 -7.29 0.51 -11.47
C ASN A 122 -7.87 -0.38 -12.59
N TYR A 123 -9.09 -0.91 -12.40
CA TYR A 123 -9.75 -1.81 -13.34
C TYR A 123 -11.04 -1.21 -13.94
N GLY A 124 -11.49 -0.05 -13.46
CA GLY A 124 -12.66 0.64 -14.01
C GLY A 124 -12.30 1.45 -15.25
N ASP A 125 -13.00 1.22 -16.36
CA ASP A 125 -12.78 1.83 -17.68
C ASP A 125 -13.30 3.28 -17.81
N ALA A 126 -13.59 3.97 -16.69
CA ALA A 126 -14.32 5.24 -16.71
C ALA A 126 -13.42 6.44 -16.42
N ALA A 127 -13.40 7.38 -17.37
CA ALA A 127 -12.83 8.72 -17.34
C ALA A 127 -13.41 9.66 -16.25
N ASP A 128 -14.16 9.12 -15.28
CA ASP A 128 -14.73 9.90 -14.19
C ASP A 128 -13.68 10.14 -13.11
N SER A 129 -13.01 11.27 -13.32
CA SER A 129 -11.89 11.82 -12.57
C SER A 129 -12.35 12.39 -11.23
N GLU A 130 -12.95 11.59 -10.34
CA GLU A 130 -13.08 11.94 -8.92
C GLU A 130 -12.06 11.17 -8.06
N PRO A 131 -11.30 11.89 -7.20
CA PRO A 131 -9.87 11.67 -7.16
C PRO A 131 -9.51 10.58 -6.15
N GLN A 132 -8.23 10.23 -6.14
CA GLN A 132 -7.53 9.27 -5.29
C GLN A 132 -7.76 9.42 -3.76
N VAL A 133 -8.65 10.31 -3.32
CA VAL A 133 -9.04 10.68 -1.95
C VAL A 133 -9.48 9.49 -1.08
N LYS A 134 -10.22 8.51 -1.63
CA LYS A 134 -10.79 7.41 -0.81
C LYS A 134 -9.74 6.50 -0.14
N VAL A 135 -8.63 6.23 -0.82
CA VAL A 135 -7.55 5.36 -0.28
C VAL A 135 -6.90 6.01 0.95
N TRP A 136 -6.82 7.35 0.97
CA TRP A 136 -6.25 8.09 2.08
C TRP A 136 -7.11 8.03 3.34
N PHE A 137 -8.43 7.88 3.22
CA PHE A 137 -9.31 7.75 4.39
C PHE A 137 -9.01 6.51 5.23
N HIS A 138 -8.64 5.39 4.60
CA HIS A 138 -8.22 4.19 5.34
C HIS A 138 -6.89 4.39 6.05
N ILE A 139 -5.98 5.17 5.44
CA ILE A 139 -4.70 5.52 6.07
C ILE A 139 -4.91 6.49 7.24
N ASP A 140 -5.80 7.46 7.10
CA ASP A 140 -6.19 8.39 8.17
C ASP A 140 -6.92 7.65 9.31
N GLY A 141 -7.76 6.67 8.99
CA GLY A 141 -8.37 5.77 9.96
C GLY A 141 -7.33 4.96 10.72
N ALA A 142 -6.33 4.41 10.03
CA ALA A 142 -5.21 3.72 10.67
C ALA A 142 -4.38 4.66 11.56
N ALA A 143 -4.20 5.93 11.17
CA ALA A 143 -3.56 6.95 12.00
C ALA A 143 -4.33 7.20 13.30
N ALA A 144 -5.66 7.29 13.22
CA ALA A 144 -6.52 7.45 14.39
C ALA A 144 -6.45 6.26 15.34
N ILE A 145 -6.50 5.03 14.81
CA ILE A 145 -6.35 3.79 15.60
C ILE A 145 -4.96 3.76 16.27
N LEU A 146 -3.90 4.04 15.51
CA LEU A 146 -2.53 4.07 16.04
C LEU A 146 -2.35 5.17 17.09
N LYS A 147 -3.04 6.31 16.96
CA LYS A 147 -3.04 7.36 17.99
C LYS A 147 -3.64 6.87 19.30
N ILE A 148 -4.75 6.13 19.24
CA ILE A 148 -5.38 5.53 20.43
C ILE A 148 -4.41 4.55 21.10
N TRP A 149 -3.74 3.72 20.31
CA TRP A 149 -2.67 2.85 20.81
C TRP A 149 -1.55 3.67 21.48
N HIS A 150 -1.04 4.71 20.81
CA HIS A 150 0.03 5.56 21.32
C HIS A 150 -0.33 6.20 22.66
N ASP A 151 -1.54 6.74 22.78
CA ASP A 151 -2.01 7.40 24.01
C ASP A 151 -2.20 6.43 25.17
N ASN A 152 -2.33 5.14 24.86
CA ASN A 152 -2.44 4.05 25.81
C ASN A 152 -1.22 3.12 25.78
N SER A 153 -0.09 3.58 25.22
CA SER A 153 1.09 2.74 24.94
C SER A 153 1.66 2.05 26.18
N HIS A 154 1.52 2.66 27.35
CA HIS A 154 1.88 2.07 28.64
C HIS A 154 1.17 0.73 28.95
N ARG A 155 0.09 0.40 28.23
CA ARG A 155 -0.70 -0.84 28.41
C ARG A 155 -0.33 -1.94 27.42
N TYR A 156 0.45 -1.64 26.39
CA TYR A 156 0.64 -2.52 25.26
C TYR A 156 2.13 -2.70 24.95
N THR A 157 2.49 -3.89 24.49
CA THR A 157 3.78 -4.10 23.83
C THR A 157 3.65 -3.74 22.36
N PRO A 158 4.56 -2.94 21.77
CA PRO A 158 4.49 -2.63 20.36
C PRO A 158 4.70 -3.89 19.49
N THR A 159 3.74 -4.17 18.62
CA THR A 159 3.78 -5.30 17.68
C THR A 159 4.36 -4.87 16.32
N VAL A 160 4.54 -5.81 15.40
CA VAL A 160 5.00 -5.50 14.03
C VAL A 160 3.95 -4.71 13.24
N ALA A 161 2.65 -4.91 13.50
CA ALA A 161 1.58 -4.10 12.89
C ALA A 161 1.65 -2.62 13.32
N ILE A 162 2.00 -2.35 14.58
CA ILE A 162 2.23 -1.00 15.11
C ILE A 162 3.39 -0.31 14.38
N LYS A 163 4.55 -0.97 14.32
CA LYS A 163 5.75 -0.47 13.62
C LYS A 163 5.45 -0.20 12.16
N HIS A 164 4.78 -1.15 11.49
CA HIS A 164 4.51 -1.01 10.07
C HIS A 164 3.51 0.13 9.79
N THR A 165 2.44 0.22 10.58
CA THR A 165 1.47 1.31 10.45
C THR A 165 2.17 2.65 10.56
N ARG A 166 3.02 2.83 11.58
CA ARG A 166 3.80 4.06 11.76
C ARG A 166 4.64 4.39 10.53
N ARG A 167 5.45 3.45 10.02
CA ARG A 167 6.27 3.67 8.82
C ARG A 167 5.45 3.99 7.58
N LYS A 168 4.26 3.38 7.45
CA LYS A 168 3.31 3.69 6.39
C LYS A 168 2.78 5.12 6.52
N LEU A 169 2.55 5.62 7.73
CA LEU A 169 2.15 7.01 7.97
C LEU A 169 3.27 7.98 7.61
N ILE A 170 4.54 7.68 7.91
CA ILE A 170 5.69 8.47 7.45
C ILE A 170 5.69 8.57 5.91
N ARG A 171 5.61 7.43 5.22
CA ARG A 171 5.52 7.40 3.75
C ARG A 171 4.28 8.17 3.25
N SER A 172 3.14 8.06 3.92
CA SER A 172 1.93 8.80 3.53
C SER A 172 2.06 10.31 3.72
N SER A 173 2.68 10.78 4.81
CA SER A 173 2.97 12.20 5.03
C SER A 173 3.86 12.75 3.93
N LEU A 174 4.89 11.99 3.53
CA LEU A 174 5.74 12.33 2.40
C LEU A 174 4.93 12.45 1.09
N LEU A 175 4.07 11.46 0.80
CA LEU A 175 3.25 11.43 -0.41
C LEU A 175 2.25 12.57 -0.51
N ARG A 176 1.67 12.96 0.63
CA ARG A 176 0.63 13.98 0.71
C ARG A 176 1.19 15.36 0.97
N GLU A 177 2.52 15.47 1.00
CA GLU A 177 3.24 16.71 1.33
C GLU A 177 2.78 17.34 2.65
N GLN A 178 2.41 16.48 3.61
CA GLN A 178 1.92 16.90 4.91
C GLN A 178 3.03 16.85 5.96
N PRO A 179 3.02 17.75 6.95
CA PRO A 179 3.89 17.63 8.09
C PRO A 179 3.58 16.33 8.84
N LEU A 180 4.61 15.74 9.45
CA LEU A 180 4.43 14.56 10.30
C LEU A 180 3.94 14.99 11.69
N PRO A 181 2.86 14.40 12.22
CA PRO A 181 2.43 14.63 13.59
C PRO A 181 3.54 14.34 14.62
N ARG A 182 3.69 15.20 15.63
CA ARG A 182 4.80 15.10 16.61
C ARG A 182 4.83 13.78 17.39
N TRP A 183 3.68 13.18 17.65
CA TRP A 183 3.57 11.89 18.34
C TRP A 183 4.11 10.71 17.51
N LEU A 184 4.32 10.91 16.20
CA LEU A 184 5.01 9.99 15.30
C LEU A 184 6.50 10.35 15.15
N ALA A 185 7.08 11.29 15.89
CA ALA A 185 8.48 11.65 15.67
C ALA A 185 9.45 10.57 16.19
N ASP A 186 9.17 10.00 17.37
CA ASP A 186 10.05 9.04 18.03
C ASP A 186 9.59 7.60 17.81
N GLY A 187 10.25 6.92 16.87
CA GLY A 187 9.98 5.52 16.57
C GLY A 187 10.34 4.52 17.69
N SER A 188 11.18 4.91 18.65
CA SER A 188 11.52 4.02 19.77
C SER A 188 10.31 3.72 20.65
N LEU A 189 9.36 4.67 20.75
CA LEU A 189 8.07 4.49 21.43
C LEU A 189 7.20 3.40 20.77
N PHE A 190 7.47 3.10 19.50
CA PHE A 190 6.78 2.07 18.71
C PHE A 190 7.59 0.76 18.66
N GLY A 191 8.65 0.63 19.45
CA GLY A 191 9.51 -0.55 19.49
C GLY A 191 10.41 -0.71 18.26
N GLU A 192 10.63 0.35 17.50
CA GLU A 192 11.58 0.38 16.39
C GLU A 192 13.00 0.56 16.94
N THR A 193 14.00 -0.09 16.32
CA THR A 193 15.39 -0.01 16.77
C THR A 193 16.38 -0.09 15.59
N GLY A 194 17.66 0.13 15.88
CA GLY A 194 18.76 -0.13 14.95
C GLY A 194 18.76 0.73 13.68
N ILE A 195 19.25 0.13 12.59
CA ILE A 195 19.44 0.79 11.28
C ILE A 195 18.12 1.29 10.69
N ALA A 196 17.02 0.56 10.93
CA ALA A 196 15.70 0.95 10.44
C ALA A 196 15.19 2.22 11.11
N LEU A 197 15.26 2.30 12.45
CA LEU A 197 14.90 3.53 13.17
C LEU A 197 15.79 4.71 12.76
N ALA A 198 17.09 4.47 12.51
CA ALA A 198 17.99 5.51 12.02
C ALA A 198 17.55 6.04 10.64
N PHE A 199 17.12 5.14 9.74
CA PHE A 199 16.57 5.53 8.44
C PHE A 199 15.26 6.31 8.57
N ASP A 200 14.35 5.84 9.43
CA ASP A 200 13.07 6.50 9.68
C ASP A 200 13.28 7.95 10.16
N ARG A 201 14.29 8.20 11.02
CA ARG A 201 14.65 9.57 11.44
C ARG A 201 15.08 10.48 10.28
N LEU A 202 15.83 9.94 9.31
CA LEU A 202 16.23 10.69 8.11
C LEU A 202 15.01 11.03 7.24
N MET A 203 14.07 10.09 7.09
CA MET A 203 12.81 10.34 6.39
C MET A 203 11.97 11.41 7.07
N ILE A 204 11.93 11.43 8.41
CA ILE A 204 11.21 12.47 9.17
C ILE A 204 11.85 13.84 8.97
N GLN A 205 13.19 13.92 9.05
CA GLN A 205 13.92 15.16 8.74
C GLN A 205 13.65 15.64 7.31
N PHE A 206 13.59 14.71 6.35
CA PHE A 206 13.25 15.05 4.98
C PHE A 206 11.84 15.64 4.84
N ILE A 207 10.84 15.06 5.50
CA ILE A 207 9.47 15.57 5.49
C ILE A 207 9.42 17.01 6.03
N ASP A 208 10.15 17.30 7.11
CA ASP A 208 10.24 18.66 7.67
C ASP A 208 10.86 19.65 6.67
N ILE A 209 11.98 19.29 6.04
CA ILE A 209 12.63 20.11 5.00
C ILE A 209 11.70 20.35 3.82
N ARG A 210 10.99 19.32 3.34
CA ARG A 210 10.03 19.45 2.23
C ARG A 210 8.87 20.37 2.61
N HIS A 211 8.35 20.26 3.83
CA HIS A 211 7.28 21.14 4.31
C HIS A 211 7.73 22.60 4.41
N LYS A 212 8.93 22.85 4.97
CA LYS A 212 9.57 24.17 4.99
C LYS A 212 9.75 24.73 3.57
N TYR A 213 10.20 23.91 2.62
CA TYR A 213 10.32 24.30 1.21
C TYR A 213 8.97 24.73 0.61
N LEU A 214 7.91 23.96 0.83
CA LEU A 214 6.59 24.28 0.27
C LEU A 214 6.04 25.59 0.85
N LYS A 215 6.23 25.81 2.14
CA LYS A 215 5.89 27.09 2.78
C LYS A 215 6.71 28.23 2.17
N LEU A 216 8.01 28.03 1.99
CA LEU A 216 8.90 29.03 1.40
C LEU A 216 8.54 29.38 -0.04
N LYS A 217 8.22 28.37 -0.85
CA LYS A 217 7.73 28.52 -2.23
C LYS A 217 6.47 29.39 -2.26
N GLN A 218 5.55 29.17 -1.34
CA GLN A 218 4.34 29.99 -1.22
C GLN A 218 4.68 31.44 -0.85
N GLU A 219 5.54 31.65 0.15
CA GLU A 219 6.00 32.99 0.55
C GLU A 219 6.70 33.73 -0.62
N THR A 220 7.48 33.02 -1.44
CA THR A 220 8.10 33.58 -2.66
C THR A 220 7.05 33.99 -3.69
N GLN A 221 6.01 33.17 -3.88
CA GLN A 221 4.89 33.50 -4.78
C GLN A 221 4.10 34.73 -4.29
N ASP A 222 4.05 34.93 -2.97
CA ASP A 222 3.44 36.11 -2.33
C ASP A 222 4.38 37.35 -2.36
N GLY A 223 5.54 37.27 -3.01
CA GLY A 223 6.50 38.37 -3.17
C GLY A 223 7.35 38.65 -1.94
N ILE A 224 7.37 37.75 -0.94
CA ILE A 224 8.18 37.88 0.26
C ILE A 224 9.63 37.50 -0.08
N SER A 225 10.60 38.29 0.40
CA SER A 225 12.02 37.93 0.28
C SER A 225 12.33 36.73 1.19
N VAL A 226 12.85 35.66 0.59
CA VAL A 226 13.05 34.35 1.22
C VAL A 226 14.51 33.91 1.28
N THR A 227 15.45 34.78 0.94
CA THR A 227 16.86 34.40 0.69
C THR A 227 17.52 33.77 1.91
N GLU A 228 17.36 34.35 3.10
CA GLU A 228 17.98 33.83 4.33
C GLU A 228 17.39 32.47 4.75
N GLN A 229 16.07 32.32 4.64
CA GLN A 229 15.38 31.07 4.93
C GLN A 229 15.75 29.97 3.93
N ALA A 230 15.89 30.33 2.64
CA ALA A 230 16.37 29.42 1.61
C ALA A 230 17.81 28.97 1.88
N ASP A 231 18.72 29.88 2.26
CA ASP A 231 20.09 29.54 2.60
C ASP A 231 20.18 28.58 3.79
N CYS A 232 19.33 28.78 4.81
CA CYS A 232 19.20 27.84 5.93
C CYS A 232 18.74 26.46 5.43
N LEU A 233 17.72 26.42 4.56
CA LEU A 233 17.16 25.19 4.05
C LEU A 233 18.11 24.43 3.10
N ILE A 234 18.93 25.16 2.33
CA ILE A 234 20.04 24.61 1.52
C ILE A 234 21.04 23.90 2.44
N LYS A 235 21.42 24.52 3.57
CA LYS A 235 22.33 23.90 4.55
C LYS A 235 21.71 22.67 5.22
N GLU A 236 20.43 22.74 5.61
CA GLU A 236 19.71 21.61 6.20
C GLU A 236 19.63 20.42 5.23
N SER A 237 19.24 20.67 3.97
CA SER A 237 19.14 19.62 2.94
C SER A 237 20.49 19.01 2.56
N ARG A 238 21.57 19.81 2.54
CA ARG A 238 22.94 19.30 2.35
C ARG A 238 23.35 18.38 3.50
N THR A 239 23.08 18.79 4.73
CA THR A 239 23.37 18.00 5.94
C THR A 239 22.60 16.69 5.93
N LEU A 240 21.31 16.73 5.56
CA LEU A 240 20.49 15.53 5.42
C LEU A 240 21.05 14.58 4.34
N ASN A 241 21.43 15.10 3.17
CA ASN A 241 22.04 14.30 2.11
C ASN A 241 23.31 13.59 2.59
N GLN A 242 24.19 14.30 3.31
CA GLN A 242 25.40 13.72 3.92
C GLN A 242 25.06 12.64 4.95
N ASN A 243 24.04 12.86 5.78
CA ASN A 243 23.60 11.88 6.78
C ASN A 243 23.02 10.62 6.13
N ILE A 244 22.28 10.75 5.03
CA ILE A 244 21.81 9.60 4.22
C ILE A 244 22.99 8.81 3.67
N GLN A 245 24.01 9.49 3.11
CA GLN A 245 25.24 8.81 2.67
C GLN A 245 26.00 8.15 3.82
N ALA A 246 26.03 8.78 5.00
CA ALA A 246 26.68 8.20 6.18
C ALA A 246 25.90 6.98 6.70
N TRP A 247 24.58 6.97 6.57
CA TRP A 247 23.74 5.83 6.94
C TRP A 247 24.01 4.61 6.05
N SER A 248 24.18 4.79 4.74
CA SER A 248 24.45 3.64 3.83
C SER A 248 25.80 2.96 4.12
N ARG A 249 26.77 3.70 4.67
CA ARG A 249 28.07 3.15 5.12
C ARG A 249 27.97 2.30 6.38
N GLN A 250 26.87 2.38 7.13
CA GLN A 250 26.61 1.59 8.34
C GLN A 250 25.90 0.27 8.04
N LEU A 251 25.53 0.03 6.77
CA LEU A 251 24.85 -1.20 6.39
C LEU A 251 25.79 -2.41 6.58
N PRO A 252 25.27 -3.56 7.06
CA PRO A 252 26.07 -4.77 7.20
C PRO A 252 26.73 -5.20 5.89
N ASN A 253 27.96 -5.70 5.94
CA ASN A 253 28.69 -6.17 4.76
C ASN A 253 27.92 -7.20 3.92
N LYS A 254 27.09 -8.03 4.57
CA LYS A 254 26.22 -9.01 3.90
C LYS A 254 25.14 -8.39 3.00
N TRP A 255 24.87 -7.09 3.14
CA TRP A 255 23.91 -6.34 2.33
C TRP A 255 24.57 -5.62 1.16
N LEU A 256 25.90 -5.69 1.02
CA LEU A 256 26.59 -5.11 -0.12
C LEU A 256 26.09 -5.76 -1.42
N TYR A 257 26.09 -4.95 -2.47
CA TYR A 257 25.68 -5.37 -3.80
C TYR A 257 26.89 -5.51 -4.71
N GLU A 258 26.73 -6.30 -5.76
CA GLU A 258 27.68 -6.47 -6.84
C GLU A 258 27.07 -5.91 -8.13
N SER A 259 27.90 -5.29 -8.96
CA SER A 259 27.49 -4.79 -10.27
C SER A 259 28.00 -5.73 -11.35
N HIS A 260 27.13 -6.07 -12.29
CA HIS A 260 27.42 -6.97 -13.39
C HIS A 260 27.03 -6.31 -14.71
N THR A 261 27.75 -6.64 -15.77
CA THR A 261 27.37 -6.28 -17.14
C THR A 261 26.60 -7.45 -17.75
N VAL A 262 25.38 -7.19 -18.22
CA VAL A 262 24.56 -8.18 -18.90
C VAL A 262 25.21 -8.50 -20.26
N PRO A 263 25.45 -9.79 -20.61
CA PRO A 263 26.06 -10.14 -21.89
C PRO A 263 25.22 -9.69 -23.09
N GLU A 264 25.85 -9.17 -24.14
CA GLU A 264 25.18 -8.72 -25.38
C GLU A 264 24.38 -9.83 -26.09
N ALA A 265 24.75 -11.10 -25.86
CA ALA A 265 24.06 -12.25 -26.41
C ALA A 265 22.67 -12.50 -25.77
N CYS A 266 22.37 -11.87 -24.63
CA CYS A 266 21.02 -11.87 -24.08
C CYS A 266 20.17 -10.95 -24.95
N SER A 267 19.11 -11.47 -25.57
CA SER A 267 18.09 -10.64 -26.24
C SER A 267 17.25 -9.92 -25.18
N TYR A 268 17.85 -9.02 -24.41
CA TYR A 268 17.08 -8.19 -23.49
C TYR A 268 16.26 -7.22 -24.33
N SER A 269 14.94 -7.25 -24.15
CA SER A 269 14.12 -6.13 -24.62
C SER A 269 14.64 -4.87 -23.91
N ARG A 270 14.93 -3.79 -24.64
CA ARG A 270 15.33 -2.48 -24.06
C ARG A 270 14.32 -1.98 -23.03
N ASP A 271 13.13 -2.52 -23.13
CA ASP A 271 12.01 -2.42 -22.20
C ASP A 271 12.36 -2.96 -20.79
N GLU A 272 13.10 -4.06 -20.64
CA GLU A 272 13.39 -4.66 -19.33
C GLU A 272 14.55 -4.03 -18.55
N PHE A 273 15.49 -3.41 -19.25
CA PHE A 273 16.73 -2.91 -18.68
C PHE A 273 16.97 -1.49 -19.15
N TYR A 274 17.12 -0.56 -18.20
CA TYR A 274 17.51 0.81 -18.54
C TYR A 274 18.96 0.88 -19.06
N SER A 275 19.85 0.05 -18.50
CA SER A 275 21.27 0.01 -18.86
C SER A 275 21.79 -1.42 -18.90
N ALA A 276 22.94 -1.65 -19.56
CA ALA A 276 23.61 -2.94 -19.59
C ALA A 276 24.15 -3.36 -18.21
N SER A 277 24.25 -2.45 -17.25
CA SER A 277 24.68 -2.75 -15.89
C SER A 277 23.49 -3.06 -15.00
N VAL A 278 23.60 -4.16 -14.26
CA VAL A 278 22.62 -4.60 -13.26
C VAL A 278 23.30 -4.79 -11.91
N SER A 279 22.57 -4.55 -10.84
CA SER A 279 23.06 -4.73 -9.48
C SER A 279 22.33 -5.89 -8.80
N THR A 280 23.08 -6.78 -8.16
CA THR A 280 22.54 -7.92 -7.42
C THR A 280 22.96 -7.85 -5.96
N CYS A 281 22.18 -8.48 -5.09
CA CYS A 281 22.54 -8.66 -3.68
C CYS A 281 22.50 -10.14 -3.34
N ALA A 282 23.09 -10.53 -2.21
CA ALA A 282 22.97 -11.89 -1.70
C ALA A 282 21.50 -12.32 -1.50
N LYS A 283 20.59 -11.38 -1.21
CA LYS A 283 19.15 -11.63 -0.99
C LYS A 283 18.30 -10.47 -1.51
N LEU A 284 17.08 -10.78 -1.95
CA LEU A 284 16.10 -9.78 -2.44
C LEU A 284 15.73 -8.73 -1.38
N GLY A 285 15.70 -9.11 -0.10
CA GLY A 285 15.43 -8.16 0.98
C GLY A 285 16.51 -7.07 1.07
N TYR A 286 17.75 -7.38 0.73
CA TYR A 286 18.86 -6.41 0.80
C TYR A 286 18.79 -5.42 -0.37
N SER A 287 18.42 -5.88 -1.57
CA SER A 287 18.19 -4.97 -2.70
C SER A 287 17.00 -4.06 -2.46
N ALA A 288 15.96 -4.50 -1.74
CA ALA A 288 14.86 -3.62 -1.33
C ALA A 288 15.32 -2.46 -0.43
N VAL A 289 16.28 -2.70 0.48
CA VAL A 289 16.90 -1.62 1.28
C VAL A 289 17.63 -0.61 0.40
N TRP A 290 18.40 -1.09 -0.58
CA TRP A 290 19.07 -0.20 -1.54
C TRP A 290 18.08 0.59 -2.40
N ASN A 291 16.95 -0.02 -2.79
CA ASN A 291 15.90 0.68 -3.52
C ASN A 291 15.29 1.82 -2.68
N GLU A 292 14.99 1.59 -1.40
CA GLU A 292 14.51 2.63 -0.48
C GLU A 292 15.55 3.76 -0.32
N PHE A 293 16.83 3.38 -0.19
CA PHE A 293 17.94 4.33 -0.10
C PHE A 293 18.03 5.24 -1.32
N TYR A 294 18.12 4.67 -2.53
CA TYR A 294 18.28 5.46 -3.74
C TYR A 294 17.04 6.31 -4.03
N ALA A 295 15.83 5.80 -3.79
CA ALA A 295 14.62 6.59 -3.93
C ALA A 295 14.60 7.79 -2.97
N THR A 296 15.04 7.60 -1.72
CA THR A 296 15.15 8.67 -0.73
C THR A 296 16.22 9.69 -1.13
N GLN A 297 17.37 9.22 -1.60
CA GLN A 297 18.44 10.08 -2.10
C GLN A 297 17.95 10.95 -3.27
N MET A 298 17.22 10.35 -4.21
CA MET A 298 16.61 11.07 -5.33
C MET A 298 15.64 12.16 -4.84
N LEU A 299 14.79 11.86 -3.86
CA LEU A 299 13.84 12.82 -3.30
C LEU A 299 14.53 14.01 -2.63
N VAL A 300 15.60 13.75 -1.87
CA VAL A 300 16.40 14.79 -1.22
C VAL A 300 17.11 15.65 -2.26
N SER A 301 17.77 15.03 -3.25
CA SER A 301 18.43 15.78 -4.33
C SER A 301 17.44 16.61 -5.14
N HIS A 302 16.27 16.05 -5.48
CA HIS A 302 15.20 16.77 -6.15
C HIS A 302 14.72 17.98 -5.34
N THR A 303 14.44 17.79 -4.05
CA THR A 303 13.98 18.88 -3.18
C THR A 303 15.06 19.95 -3.01
N HIS A 304 16.33 19.56 -2.93
CA HIS A 304 17.45 20.50 -2.89
C HIS A 304 17.51 21.37 -4.16
N LEU A 305 17.43 20.76 -5.35
CA LEU A 305 17.38 21.48 -6.62
C LEU A 305 16.23 22.48 -6.65
N ARG A 306 15.05 22.08 -6.18
CA ARG A 306 13.87 22.96 -6.08
C ARG A 306 14.06 24.14 -5.13
N ILE A 307 14.83 23.98 -4.05
CA ILE A 307 15.16 25.07 -3.14
C ILE A 307 16.16 26.03 -3.82
N LEU A 308 17.17 25.51 -4.52
CA LEU A 308 18.12 26.33 -5.29
C LEU A 308 17.42 27.17 -6.37
N ASP A 309 16.42 26.60 -7.04
CA ASP A 309 15.62 27.29 -8.06
C ASP A 309 14.89 28.52 -7.50
N LEU A 310 14.52 28.54 -6.20
CA LEU A 310 13.85 29.69 -5.57
C LEU A 310 14.77 30.90 -5.44
N VAL A 311 16.08 30.69 -5.27
CA VAL A 311 17.05 31.77 -5.02
C VAL A 311 17.96 32.04 -6.20
N ALA A 312 17.76 31.38 -7.34
CA ALA A 312 18.56 31.56 -8.57
C ALA A 312 20.08 31.51 -8.32
N THR A 313 20.53 30.66 -7.40
CA THR A 313 21.91 30.67 -6.87
C THR A 313 22.72 29.43 -7.29
N ASN A 314 24.05 29.59 -7.36
CA ASN A 314 25.09 28.56 -7.46
C ASN A 314 24.89 27.45 -8.52
N ARG A 315 25.18 27.78 -9.79
CA ARG A 315 25.20 26.80 -10.90
C ARG A 315 26.03 25.55 -10.58
N SER A 316 27.15 25.67 -9.86
CA SER A 316 28.00 24.51 -9.56
C SER A 316 27.27 23.48 -8.71
N GLU A 317 26.59 23.93 -7.66
CA GLU A 317 25.84 23.05 -6.75
C GLU A 317 24.61 22.45 -7.45
N THR A 318 23.93 23.22 -8.32
CA THR A 318 22.87 22.67 -9.18
C THR A 318 23.37 21.50 -10.03
N HIS A 319 24.55 21.63 -10.67
CA HIS A 319 25.11 20.56 -11.49
C HIS A 319 25.49 19.33 -10.65
N GLU A 320 26.05 19.53 -9.46
CA GLU A 320 26.40 18.44 -8.54
C GLU A 320 25.16 17.63 -8.12
N PHE A 321 24.11 18.31 -7.64
CA PHE A 321 22.89 17.65 -7.21
C PHE A 321 22.11 17.02 -8.36
N LEU A 322 22.15 17.61 -9.56
CA LEU A 322 21.57 17.00 -10.76
C LEU A 322 22.32 15.73 -11.16
N ALA A 323 23.66 15.73 -11.10
CA ALA A 323 24.47 14.55 -11.34
C ALA A 323 24.19 13.46 -10.30
N GLN A 324 24.06 13.83 -9.01
CA GLN A 324 23.73 12.92 -7.93
C GLN A 324 22.33 12.31 -8.10
N LEU A 325 21.33 13.12 -8.46
CA LEU A 325 19.96 12.65 -8.74
C LEU A 325 19.96 11.59 -9.84
N ASN A 326 20.58 11.90 -10.98
CA ASN A 326 20.63 10.99 -12.12
C ASN A 326 21.46 9.73 -11.83
N SER A 327 22.55 9.85 -11.06
CA SER A 327 23.34 8.70 -10.61
C SER A 327 22.50 7.78 -9.71
N SER A 328 21.79 8.34 -8.73
CA SER A 328 20.93 7.57 -7.81
C SER A 328 19.81 6.86 -8.58
N ALA A 329 19.20 7.55 -9.54
CA ALA A 329 18.18 6.98 -10.39
C ALA A 329 18.70 5.86 -11.30
N LYS A 330 19.93 5.94 -11.80
CA LYS A 330 20.58 4.85 -12.56
C LYS A 330 20.88 3.66 -11.65
N CYS A 331 21.36 3.91 -10.43
CA CYS A 331 21.56 2.86 -9.44
C CYS A 331 20.26 2.13 -9.11
N LEU A 332 19.17 2.86 -8.80
CA LEU A 332 17.85 2.25 -8.58
C LEU A 332 17.40 1.41 -9.79
N ALA A 333 17.58 1.92 -11.01
CA ALA A 333 17.20 1.21 -12.24
C ALA A 333 17.96 -0.12 -12.39
N SER A 334 19.22 -0.16 -11.96
CA SER A 334 20.06 -1.36 -12.05
C SER A 334 19.60 -2.50 -11.13
N PHE A 335 18.87 -2.22 -10.04
CA PHE A 335 18.33 -3.24 -9.13
C PHE A 335 16.99 -3.83 -9.58
N ILE A 336 16.23 -3.11 -10.41
CA ILE A 336 14.88 -3.51 -10.80
C ILE A 336 14.84 -4.90 -11.44
N PRO A 337 15.72 -5.26 -12.39
CA PRO A 337 15.75 -6.60 -12.97
C PRO A 337 15.98 -7.69 -11.91
N PHE A 338 16.89 -7.46 -10.95
CA PHE A 338 17.15 -8.40 -9.86
C PHE A 338 15.93 -8.58 -8.96
N CYS A 339 15.35 -7.47 -8.50
CA CYS A 339 14.17 -7.50 -7.63
C CYS A 339 12.98 -8.19 -8.29
N LEU A 340 12.81 -8.05 -9.61
CA LEU A 340 11.76 -8.70 -10.39
C LEU A 340 12.12 -10.14 -10.82
N GLY A 341 13.28 -10.66 -10.44
CA GLY A 341 13.71 -12.02 -10.80
C GLY A 341 13.98 -12.20 -12.30
N ARG A 342 14.23 -11.10 -13.02
CA ARG A 342 14.60 -11.10 -14.46
C ARG A 342 16.06 -11.43 -14.70
N ILE A 343 16.86 -11.46 -13.63
CA ILE A 343 18.23 -11.93 -13.67
C ILE A 343 18.49 -12.93 -12.55
N ARG A 344 19.40 -13.86 -12.80
CA ARG A 344 19.87 -14.84 -11.81
C ARG A 344 21.39 -14.81 -11.76
N THR A 345 21.92 -14.86 -10.55
CA THR A 345 23.36 -14.99 -10.33
C THR A 345 23.76 -16.45 -10.48
N THR A 346 24.72 -16.73 -11.35
CA THR A 346 25.34 -18.04 -11.56
C THR A 346 26.83 -17.97 -11.27
N THR A 347 27.51 -19.12 -11.22
CA THR A 347 28.97 -19.15 -11.02
C THR A 347 29.74 -18.48 -12.16
N ALA A 348 29.12 -18.35 -13.33
CA ALA A 348 29.71 -17.71 -14.51
C ALA A 348 29.35 -16.22 -14.63
N GLY A 349 28.53 -15.67 -13.74
CA GLY A 349 28.11 -14.27 -13.75
C GLY A 349 26.60 -14.10 -13.57
N VAL A 350 25.97 -13.36 -14.48
CA VAL A 350 24.53 -13.09 -14.45
C VAL A 350 23.89 -13.54 -15.74
N GLU A 351 22.77 -14.25 -15.61
CA GLU A 351 21.96 -14.74 -16.73
C GLU A 351 20.57 -14.08 -16.71
N SER A 352 20.08 -13.70 -17.88
CA SER A 352 18.71 -13.21 -18.06
C SER A 352 17.71 -14.34 -17.88
N CYS A 353 16.53 -14.01 -17.34
CA CYS A 353 15.43 -14.95 -17.18
C CYS A 353 14.19 -14.43 -17.90
N ASP A 354 13.81 -15.12 -18.99
CA ASP A 354 12.64 -14.76 -19.81
C ASP A 354 11.31 -15.10 -19.13
N ALA A 355 11.34 -15.88 -18.04
CA ALA A 355 10.14 -16.23 -17.30
C ALA A 355 9.46 -14.97 -16.74
N PRO A 356 8.12 -14.86 -16.83
CA PRO A 356 7.38 -13.76 -16.23
C PRO A 356 7.76 -13.57 -14.75
N PHE A 357 7.89 -12.30 -14.33
CA PHE A 357 8.15 -12.03 -12.92
C PHE A 357 6.96 -12.48 -12.07
N LYS A 358 7.24 -12.92 -10.84
CA LYS A 358 6.18 -13.30 -9.90
C LYS A 358 5.53 -12.05 -9.31
N PRO A 359 4.18 -11.94 -9.25
CA PRO A 359 3.49 -10.72 -8.84
C PRO A 359 3.93 -10.14 -7.49
N HIS A 360 4.21 -10.98 -6.48
CA HIS A 360 4.67 -10.52 -5.16
C HIS A 360 6.00 -9.75 -5.19
N LEU A 361 6.86 -9.99 -6.19
CA LEU A 361 8.14 -9.28 -6.33
C LEU A 361 7.95 -7.79 -6.65
N ALA A 362 6.78 -7.40 -7.17
CA ALA A 362 6.46 -6.00 -7.45
C ALA A 362 6.53 -5.13 -6.18
N SER A 363 6.22 -5.68 -5.01
CA SER A 363 6.26 -4.96 -3.73
C SER A 363 7.64 -4.36 -3.40
N LEU A 364 8.72 -4.91 -3.98
CA LEU A 364 10.11 -4.48 -3.77
C LEU A 364 10.51 -3.25 -4.60
N VAL A 365 9.72 -2.91 -5.63
CA VAL A 365 10.11 -1.89 -6.62
C VAL A 365 9.02 -0.86 -6.90
N VAL A 366 7.74 -1.19 -6.71
CA VAL A 366 6.63 -0.30 -7.08
C VAL A 366 6.71 1.05 -6.38
N TRP A 367 6.98 1.07 -5.08
CA TRP A 367 7.13 2.32 -4.33
C TRP A 367 8.30 3.19 -4.83
N PRO A 368 9.56 2.69 -4.84
CA PRO A 368 10.71 3.43 -5.40
C PRO A 368 10.51 3.92 -6.82
N MET A 369 9.93 3.08 -7.70
CA MET A 369 9.65 3.44 -9.09
C MET A 369 8.58 4.53 -9.21
N THR A 370 7.56 4.51 -8.33
CA THR A 370 6.52 5.54 -8.33
C THR A 370 7.14 6.90 -8.04
N LEU A 371 8.03 6.96 -7.03
CA LEU A 371 8.78 8.18 -6.71
C LEU A 371 9.65 8.62 -7.89
N ALA A 372 10.44 7.72 -8.47
CA ALA A 372 11.30 8.06 -9.60
C ALA A 372 10.53 8.57 -10.82
N SER A 373 9.37 7.97 -11.12
CA SER A 373 8.51 8.34 -12.25
C SER A 373 7.88 9.72 -12.14
N SER A 374 7.84 10.29 -10.93
CA SER A 374 7.18 11.56 -10.64
C SER A 374 8.13 12.76 -10.47
N LEU A 375 9.45 12.53 -10.46
CA LEU A 375 10.43 13.62 -10.33
C LEU A 375 10.62 14.33 -11.66
N ASP A 376 10.18 15.57 -11.75
CA ASP A 376 10.27 16.35 -12.99
C ASP A 376 11.68 16.88 -13.30
N THR A 377 12.56 16.93 -12.30
CA THR A 377 13.98 17.28 -12.46
C THR A 377 14.84 16.10 -12.96
N LEU A 378 14.28 14.90 -13.02
CA LEU A 378 14.99 13.72 -13.50
C LEU A 378 15.16 13.78 -15.03
N GLU A 379 16.26 13.22 -15.54
CA GLU A 379 16.48 13.07 -16.98
C GLU A 379 15.26 12.44 -17.67
N THR A 380 14.72 13.10 -18.69
CA THR A 380 13.45 12.72 -19.34
C THR A 380 13.44 11.26 -19.77
N GLY A 381 14.50 10.75 -20.40
CA GLY A 381 14.56 9.35 -20.85
C GLY A 381 14.48 8.34 -19.70
N LEU A 382 15.13 8.64 -18.57
CA LEU A 382 15.08 7.79 -17.39
C LEU A 382 13.70 7.86 -16.70
N ARG A 383 13.11 9.05 -16.61
CA ARG A 383 11.76 9.24 -16.07
C ARG A 383 10.71 8.48 -16.88
N GLU A 384 10.76 8.57 -18.21
CA GLU A 384 9.81 7.84 -19.08
C GLU A 384 10.03 6.32 -19.02
N TRP A 385 11.27 5.86 -18.89
CA TRP A 385 11.54 4.45 -18.62
C TRP A 385 10.90 3.97 -17.31
N TYR A 386 11.01 4.74 -16.23
CA TYR A 386 10.35 4.42 -14.95
C TYR A 386 8.83 4.38 -15.08
N ARG A 387 8.22 5.35 -15.76
CA ARG A 387 6.77 5.40 -16.02
C ARG A 387 6.31 4.14 -16.77
N TRP A 388 6.99 3.81 -17.86
CA TRP A 388 6.70 2.62 -18.65
C TRP A 388 6.88 1.32 -17.84
N ALA A 389 8.00 1.19 -17.12
CA ALA A 389 8.32 -0.01 -16.37
C ALA A 389 7.33 -0.22 -15.21
N LEU A 390 6.94 0.86 -14.54
CA LEU A 390 5.95 0.84 -13.46
C LEU A 390 4.56 0.48 -13.98
N ALA A 391 4.16 0.98 -15.14
CA ALA A 391 2.90 0.59 -15.78
C ALA A 391 2.83 -0.91 -16.03
N ARG A 392 3.92 -1.49 -16.55
CA ARG A 392 4.04 -2.92 -16.78
C ARG A 392 4.00 -3.74 -15.48
N VAL A 393 4.78 -3.35 -14.47
CA VAL A 393 4.81 -4.05 -13.17
C VAL A 393 3.45 -3.99 -12.47
N SER A 394 2.78 -2.84 -12.52
CA SER A 394 1.45 -2.65 -11.94
C SER A 394 0.36 -3.43 -12.67
N LYS A 395 0.51 -3.67 -13.99
CA LYS A 395 -0.41 -4.52 -14.76
C LYS A 395 -0.35 -5.98 -14.29
N GLY A 396 0.85 -6.46 -13.97
CA GLY A 396 1.12 -7.84 -13.53
C GLY A 396 1.06 -8.08 -12.02
N SER A 397 0.71 -7.09 -11.20
CA SER A 397 0.73 -7.22 -9.75
C SER A 397 -0.54 -6.70 -9.06
N SER A 398 -0.70 -7.11 -7.80
CA SER A 398 -1.71 -6.59 -6.88
C SER A 398 -1.28 -5.28 -6.21
N GLU A 399 -0.04 -4.83 -6.45
CA GLU A 399 0.47 -3.55 -5.98
C GLU A 399 -0.02 -2.44 -6.91
N CYS A 400 -1.03 -1.72 -6.44
CA CYS A 400 -1.78 -0.78 -7.26
C CYS A 400 -1.43 0.67 -6.90
N LEU A 401 -0.28 1.14 -7.38
CA LEU A 401 0.08 2.58 -7.38
C LEU A 401 0.00 3.22 -8.78
N LEU A 402 -0.54 2.51 -9.79
CA LEU A 402 -0.61 2.97 -11.18
C LEU A 402 -1.16 4.41 -11.37
N PRO A 403 -2.25 4.85 -10.68
CA PRO A 403 -2.77 6.21 -10.84
C PRO A 403 -1.78 7.29 -10.38
N TYR A 404 -0.84 6.95 -9.50
CA TYR A 404 0.20 7.87 -9.04
C TYR A 404 1.38 7.92 -10.02
N ALA A 405 1.63 6.85 -10.79
CA ALA A 405 2.69 6.79 -11.79
C ALA A 405 2.35 7.55 -13.09
N THR A 406 1.08 7.48 -13.49
CA THR A 406 0.59 7.95 -14.78
C THR A 406 -0.03 9.33 -14.74
N SER A 407 -0.07 9.97 -13.58
CA SER A 407 -0.72 11.26 -13.41
C SER A 407 0.31 12.29 -12.95
N ASP A 408 0.33 13.46 -13.60
CA ASP A 408 1.19 14.59 -13.21
C ASP A 408 0.78 15.21 -11.86
N TYR A 409 -0.17 14.59 -11.13
CA TYR A 409 -0.72 15.06 -9.84
C TYR A 409 0.31 15.11 -8.70
N TRP A 410 1.48 14.51 -8.87
CA TRP A 410 2.62 14.78 -7.97
C TRP A 410 3.04 16.25 -7.96
N ALA A 411 2.79 16.99 -9.04
CA ALA A 411 3.12 18.40 -9.14
C ALA A 411 2.01 19.34 -8.64
N ILE A 412 0.78 18.85 -8.46
CA ILE A 412 -0.38 19.70 -8.18
C ILE A 412 -1.42 18.93 -7.35
N SER A 413 -1.26 18.88 -6.03
CA SER A 413 -2.42 18.79 -5.13
C SER A 413 -2.12 19.42 -3.78
N SER A 414 -2.05 20.74 -3.76
CA SER A 414 -2.19 21.59 -2.57
C SER A 414 -3.63 21.57 -2.03
N GLY A 415 -4.20 20.39 -1.86
CA GLY A 415 -5.41 20.21 -1.06
C GLY A 415 -5.02 20.32 0.41
N ARG A 416 -5.48 21.37 1.10
CA ARG A 416 -5.31 21.50 2.55
C ARG A 416 -6.03 20.35 3.25
N PHE A 417 -5.29 19.35 3.71
CA PHE A 417 -5.80 18.35 4.65
C PHE A 417 -5.15 18.62 6.01
N PHE A 418 -5.96 19.01 6.99
CA PHE A 418 -5.47 19.35 8.31
C PHE A 418 -5.27 18.07 9.14
N PHE A 419 -4.02 17.67 9.37
CA PHE A 419 -3.66 17.05 10.64
C PHE A 419 -3.64 18.18 11.69
N SER A 420 -4.79 18.42 12.34
CA SER A 420 -4.82 19.38 13.45
C SER A 420 -4.10 18.79 14.66
N ASP A 421 -2.97 19.39 15.04
CA ASP A 421 -2.33 19.19 16.37
C ASP A 421 -3.22 19.70 17.53
N ASN A 422 -4.35 20.35 17.23
CA ASN A 422 -5.31 20.88 18.20
C ASN A 422 -6.61 20.09 18.20
N PHE A 423 -6.63 18.94 18.88
CA PHE A 423 -7.89 18.28 19.28
C PHE A 423 -8.50 18.86 20.58
N ASN A 424 -7.89 19.90 21.17
CA ASN A 424 -8.26 20.44 22.49
C ASN A 424 -8.76 21.89 22.53
N LYS A 425 -9.04 22.57 21.40
CA LYS A 425 -9.66 23.92 21.42
C LYS A 425 -10.70 24.12 20.30
N PRO A 426 -11.88 24.70 20.61
CA PRO A 426 -12.93 24.94 19.62
C PRO A 426 -12.80 26.33 19.00
N SER A 427 -12.48 26.42 17.71
CA SER A 427 -12.82 27.59 16.88
C SER A 427 -12.68 27.25 15.40
N PHE A 428 -13.82 27.08 14.73
CA PHE A 428 -13.93 27.05 13.27
C PHE A 428 -14.57 28.37 12.83
N GLN A 429 -13.90 29.11 11.95
CA GLN A 429 -14.53 30.11 11.08
C GLN A 429 -14.94 29.39 9.79
N LEU A 430 -16.24 29.37 9.51
CA LEU A 430 -16.80 28.89 8.25
C LEU A 430 -16.70 30.03 7.22
N ILE A 431 -16.07 29.77 6.08
CA ILE A 431 -16.19 30.63 4.90
C ILE A 431 -17.43 30.14 4.14
N HIS A 432 -18.55 30.85 4.28
CA HIS A 432 -19.73 30.69 3.42
C HIS A 432 -19.71 31.78 2.35
N SER A 433 -19.70 31.39 1.09
CA SER A 433 -20.08 32.26 -0.02
C SER A 433 -21.57 32.58 0.10
N THR A 434 -21.87 33.87 0.06
CA THR A 434 -23.16 34.55 0.25
C THR A 434 -24.28 34.10 -0.70
N LEU A 435 -25.46 33.82 -0.14
CA LEU A 435 -26.77 34.24 -0.67
C LEU A 435 -27.63 34.65 0.53
N PHE A 436 -28.03 35.92 0.54
CA PHE A 436 -28.88 36.57 1.55
C PHE A 436 -30.31 36.01 1.49
N VAL A 437 -30.88 35.58 2.62
CA VAL A 437 -32.23 35.96 3.09
C VAL A 437 -32.25 35.90 4.63
N SER A 438 -32.78 36.97 5.21
CA SER A 438 -33.01 37.25 6.63
C SER A 438 -34.06 36.34 7.28
N SER A 439 -33.82 35.85 8.51
CA SER A 439 -34.63 36.22 9.67
C SER A 439 -34.17 35.52 10.96
N SER A 440 -34.28 36.29 12.03
CA SER A 440 -33.90 36.12 13.44
C SER A 440 -34.61 34.99 14.19
N PHE A 441 -33.89 34.32 15.12
CA PHE A 441 -34.40 33.97 16.46
C PHE A 441 -33.25 33.64 17.44
N THR A 442 -33.48 33.98 18.71
CA THR A 442 -32.55 34.12 19.85
C THR A 442 -32.24 32.84 20.64
N ASN A 443 -31.02 32.79 21.20
CA ASN A 443 -30.56 32.17 22.47
C ASN A 443 -31.02 30.77 22.90
N THR A 444 -30.06 29.84 23.05
CA THR A 444 -29.70 29.24 24.36
C THR A 444 -28.41 28.41 24.25
N PHE A 445 -27.41 28.77 25.06
CA PHE A 445 -26.18 27.99 25.29
C PHE A 445 -26.39 27.09 26.50
N SER A 446 -26.18 25.77 26.37
CA SER A 446 -25.45 24.97 27.38
C SER A 446 -25.12 23.57 26.89
N THR A 447 -23.88 23.14 27.18
CA THR A 447 -23.37 21.76 27.25
C THR A 447 -23.50 20.84 26.03
N MET A 448 -22.49 20.86 25.14
CA MET A 448 -22.17 19.70 24.31
C MET A 448 -20.64 19.61 24.11
N LYS A 449 -20.02 18.63 24.79
CA LYS A 449 -18.56 18.35 24.77
C LYS A 449 -18.20 17.39 23.62
N MET A 450 -17.07 17.66 22.96
CA MET A 450 -16.09 16.72 22.38
C MET A 450 -16.58 15.45 21.63
N HIS A 451 -17.67 15.48 20.86
CA HIS A 451 -18.08 14.31 20.05
C HIS A 451 -18.07 14.55 18.52
N GLY A 452 -18.06 15.81 18.07
CA GLY A 452 -18.30 16.12 16.65
C GLY A 452 -17.16 15.83 15.69
N ILE A 453 -15.90 16.08 16.07
CA ILE A 453 -14.77 16.09 15.11
C ILE A 453 -14.24 14.67 14.84
N PHE A 454 -14.16 13.82 15.86
CA PHE A 454 -13.87 12.39 15.68
C PHE A 454 -15.01 11.67 14.95
N GLY A 455 -16.27 12.03 15.25
CA GLY A 455 -17.44 11.49 14.56
C GLY A 455 -17.46 11.81 13.06
N LEU A 456 -16.96 12.98 12.64
CA LEU A 456 -17.00 13.39 11.23
C LEU A 456 -16.00 12.61 10.35
N VAL A 457 -14.75 12.42 10.81
CA VAL A 457 -13.75 11.62 10.05
C VAL A 457 -14.20 10.15 9.97
N LEU A 458 -14.80 9.63 11.04
CA LEU A 458 -15.36 8.28 11.10
C LEU A 458 -16.66 8.15 10.28
N ALA A 459 -17.48 9.20 10.20
CA ALA A 459 -18.66 9.25 9.34
C ALA A 459 -18.28 9.36 7.85
N SER A 460 -17.17 10.01 7.51
CA SER A 460 -16.62 10.01 6.15
C SER A 460 -16.13 8.63 5.71
N MET A 461 -15.63 7.79 6.64
CA MET A 461 -15.41 6.37 6.38
C MET A 461 -16.73 5.58 6.22
N ALA A 462 -17.83 6.04 6.83
CA ALA A 462 -19.12 5.37 6.82
C ALA A 462 -19.99 5.68 5.59
N LEU A 463 -19.88 6.88 5.02
CA LEU A 463 -20.71 7.38 3.92
C LEU A 463 -20.12 7.10 2.52
N GLY A 464 -19.25 6.10 2.40
CA GLY A 464 -18.80 5.60 1.11
C GLY A 464 -19.99 5.06 0.30
N HIS A 465 -20.61 5.90 -0.52
CA HIS A 465 -21.57 5.45 -1.52
C HIS A 465 -20.85 4.51 -2.48
N VAL A 466 -21.15 3.21 -2.35
CA VAL A 466 -20.80 2.18 -3.31
C VAL A 466 -22.00 2.04 -4.24
N VAL A 467 -21.87 2.54 -5.47
CA VAL A 467 -22.75 2.12 -6.56
C VAL A 467 -22.32 0.69 -6.91
N PRO A 468 -23.23 -0.31 -6.94
CA PRO A 468 -22.88 -1.64 -7.43
C PRO A 468 -22.56 -1.54 -8.92
N TYR A 469 -21.27 -1.60 -9.26
CA TYR A 469 -20.83 -1.74 -10.64
C TYR A 469 -21.11 -3.18 -11.10
N GLY A 470 -21.95 -3.34 -12.13
CA GLY A 470 -22.16 -4.63 -12.79
C GLY A 470 -23.60 -5.01 -13.15
N LEU A 471 -24.58 -4.08 -13.15
CA LEU A 471 -25.92 -4.36 -13.67
C LEU A 471 -26.31 -3.28 -14.69
N ASP A 472 -26.76 -3.73 -15.87
CA ASP A 472 -27.37 -2.88 -16.91
C ASP A 472 -28.42 -1.94 -16.31
N SER A 473 -28.44 -0.70 -16.79
CA SER A 473 -29.28 0.40 -16.28
C SER A 473 -30.77 0.06 -16.20
N ASP A 474 -31.22 -0.87 -17.04
CA ASP A 474 -32.63 -1.22 -17.17
C ASP A 474 -33.10 -2.25 -16.11
N SER A 475 -32.17 -3.00 -15.50
CA SER A 475 -32.50 -4.03 -14.50
C SER A 475 -32.61 -3.47 -13.08
N THR A 476 -31.90 -2.38 -12.79
CA THR A 476 -31.83 -1.78 -11.45
C THR A 476 -33.11 -0.99 -11.11
N SER A 477 -33.75 -0.40 -12.13
CA SER A 477 -35.05 0.28 -11.99
C SER A 477 -36.19 -0.71 -11.70
N LEU A 478 -36.20 -1.87 -12.38
CA LEU A 478 -37.21 -2.91 -12.20
C LEU A 478 -37.14 -3.66 -10.86
N LEU A 479 -35.94 -3.77 -10.28
CA LEU A 479 -35.73 -4.42 -8.96
C LEU A 479 -36.18 -3.52 -7.80
N LEU A 480 -35.93 -2.21 -7.89
CA LEU A 480 -36.39 -1.23 -6.90
C LEU A 480 -37.92 -1.00 -6.99
N GLU A 481 -38.51 -1.05 -8.20
CA GLU A 481 -39.95 -0.92 -8.37
C GLU A 481 -40.73 -2.17 -7.93
N ARG A 482 -40.12 -3.37 -8.04
CA ARG A 482 -40.71 -4.63 -7.54
C ARG A 482 -40.61 -4.78 -6.02
N GLN A 483 -39.54 -4.30 -5.38
CA GLN A 483 -39.41 -4.33 -3.92
C GLN A 483 -40.34 -3.32 -3.22
N ALA A 484 -40.80 -2.27 -3.91
CA ALA A 484 -41.75 -1.31 -3.35
C ALA A 484 -43.23 -1.76 -3.41
N ARG A 485 -43.58 -2.84 -4.12
CA ARG A 485 -44.99 -3.22 -4.39
C ARG A 485 -45.50 -4.51 -3.75
N GLN A 486 -44.73 -5.24 -2.95
CA GLN A 486 -45.26 -6.45 -2.29
C GLN A 486 -45.02 -6.48 -0.78
N ARG A 487 -46.03 -6.00 -0.04
CA ARG A 487 -46.30 -6.42 1.34
C ARG A 487 -47.25 -7.64 1.32
N VAL A 488 -46.75 -8.73 1.91
CA VAL A 488 -47.44 -9.84 2.60
C VAL A 488 -48.50 -10.65 1.84
N LYS A 489 -48.19 -11.94 1.57
CA LYS A 489 -49.05 -13.10 1.93
C LYS A 489 -48.18 -14.32 2.31
N SER A 490 -48.69 -15.03 3.31
CA SER A 490 -48.19 -16.20 4.04
C SER A 490 -47.72 -17.39 3.19
N ILE A 491 -46.68 -18.09 3.67
CA ILE A 491 -46.45 -19.51 3.40
C ILE A 491 -46.09 -20.20 4.73
N GLN A 492 -46.89 -21.21 5.11
CA GLN A 492 -46.62 -22.15 6.20
C GLN A 492 -45.47 -23.09 5.82
N VAL A 493 -44.59 -23.39 6.77
CA VAL A 493 -43.61 -24.47 6.66
C VAL A 493 -43.85 -25.44 7.80
N ALA A 494 -44.04 -26.71 7.44
CA ALA A 494 -44.22 -27.85 8.35
C ALA A 494 -42.91 -28.16 9.13
N PRO A 495 -43.00 -28.78 10.32
CA PRO A 495 -41.82 -29.04 11.15
C PRO A 495 -40.97 -30.17 10.54
N PHE A 496 -39.65 -29.98 10.55
CA PHE A 496 -38.68 -31.04 10.26
C PHE A 496 -37.96 -31.40 11.56
N ASP A 497 -37.96 -32.70 11.83
CA ASP A 497 -37.48 -33.37 13.03
C ASP A 497 -35.95 -33.24 13.15
N ALA A 498 -35.47 -32.74 14.29
CA ALA A 498 -34.05 -32.68 14.62
C ALA A 498 -33.76 -33.71 15.73
N GLY A 499 -33.60 -34.95 15.32
CA GLY A 499 -33.04 -36.02 16.14
C GLY A 499 -31.59 -36.29 15.75
N GLU A 500 -30.72 -36.27 16.75
CA GLU A 500 -29.36 -36.85 16.77
C GLU A 500 -28.25 -36.09 16.01
N HIS A 501 -27.55 -35.20 16.73
CA HIS A 501 -26.13 -35.37 17.04
C HIS A 501 -25.66 -34.25 17.98
N ASP A 502 -25.76 -34.54 19.29
CA ASP A 502 -25.06 -33.79 20.32
C ASP A 502 -23.56 -34.09 20.27
N GLY A 503 -22.75 -33.03 20.42
CA GLY A 503 -21.37 -33.16 20.92
C GLY A 503 -20.26 -32.67 20.01
N PHE A 504 -20.11 -31.35 19.83
CA PHE A 504 -18.80 -30.77 19.51
C PHE A 504 -18.55 -29.48 20.31
N ALA A 505 -18.09 -29.68 21.54
CA ALA A 505 -17.44 -28.67 22.37
C ALA A 505 -16.19 -29.28 23.03
N SER A 506 -15.17 -29.65 22.23
CA SER A 506 -13.77 -29.58 22.66
C SER A 506 -12.86 -29.69 21.44
N GLY A 507 -12.14 -28.61 21.12
CA GLY A 507 -11.21 -28.51 19.99
C GLY A 507 -9.92 -29.30 20.22
N LYS A 508 -9.97 -30.63 20.17
CA LYS A 508 -8.77 -31.46 20.05
C LYS A 508 -8.94 -32.48 18.94
N TYR A 509 -8.14 -32.32 17.88
CA TYR A 509 -8.02 -33.31 16.83
C TYR A 509 -7.36 -34.58 17.38
N THR A 510 -7.96 -35.73 17.08
CA THR A 510 -7.38 -37.02 17.42
C THR A 510 -6.11 -37.26 16.60
N ARG A 511 -5.20 -38.08 17.15
CA ARG A 511 -3.95 -38.48 16.49
C ARG A 511 -4.21 -39.12 15.11
N GLU A 512 -5.33 -39.83 14.97
CA GLU A 512 -5.85 -40.36 13.71
C GLU A 512 -6.15 -39.27 12.68
N GLN A 513 -6.81 -38.17 13.08
CA GLN A 513 -7.16 -37.06 12.19
C GLN A 513 -5.93 -36.29 11.72
N ILE A 514 -4.96 -36.07 12.61
CA ILE A 514 -3.67 -35.44 12.25
C ILE A 514 -2.90 -36.33 11.27
N LYS A 515 -2.90 -37.65 11.47
CA LYS A 515 -2.27 -38.61 10.56
C LYS A 515 -2.94 -38.63 9.18
N LYS A 516 -4.28 -38.59 9.13
CA LYS A 516 -5.04 -38.52 7.87
C LYS A 516 -4.77 -37.20 7.11
N LEU A 517 -4.67 -36.08 7.82
CA LEU A 517 -4.31 -34.79 7.23
C LEU A 517 -2.88 -34.79 6.67
N GLY A 518 -1.93 -35.38 7.40
CA GLY A 518 -0.54 -35.52 6.95
C GLY A 518 -0.40 -36.36 5.67
N THR A 519 -1.16 -37.46 5.56
CA THR A 519 -1.20 -38.29 4.34
C THR A 519 -1.83 -37.53 3.17
N ALA A 520 -2.94 -36.82 3.38
CA ALA A 520 -3.60 -36.04 2.32
C ALA A 520 -2.71 -34.91 1.76
N ILE A 521 -1.94 -34.23 2.60
CA ILE A 521 -0.97 -33.20 2.17
C ILE A 521 0.18 -33.81 1.38
N LYS A 522 0.65 -35.00 1.77
CA LYS A 522 1.70 -35.74 1.06
C LYS A 522 1.23 -36.18 -0.32
N ASP A 523 0.01 -36.69 -0.43
CA ASP A 523 -0.58 -37.15 -1.69
C ASP A 523 -0.86 -35.97 -2.64
N ALA A 524 -1.30 -34.82 -2.11
CA ALA A 524 -1.45 -33.59 -2.90
C ALA A 524 -0.12 -33.09 -3.47
N ARG A 525 0.98 -33.19 -2.71
CA ARG A 525 2.33 -32.84 -3.21
C ARG A 525 2.85 -33.78 -4.29
N VAL A 526 2.46 -35.05 -4.25
CA VAL A 526 2.80 -36.04 -5.29
C VAL A 526 1.97 -35.79 -6.55
N ALA A 527 0.67 -35.48 -6.41
CA ALA A 527 -0.21 -35.18 -7.53
C ALA A 527 0.16 -33.88 -8.28
N LEU A 528 0.75 -32.91 -7.58
CA LEU A 528 1.20 -31.63 -8.17
C LEU A 528 2.60 -31.69 -8.81
N LYS A 529 3.30 -32.83 -8.74
CA LYS A 529 4.51 -33.10 -9.53
C LYS A 529 4.16 -33.92 -10.78
N ILE A 530 3.57 -33.27 -11.78
CA ILE A 530 3.56 -33.77 -13.16
C ILE A 530 4.38 -32.78 -14.03
N PRO A 531 5.31 -33.24 -14.90
CA PRO A 531 6.22 -32.35 -15.63
C PRO A 531 5.48 -31.52 -16.69
N GLY A 532 5.96 -30.30 -16.91
CA GLY A 532 5.33 -29.23 -17.71
C GLY A 532 5.24 -29.43 -19.23
N ASN A 533 5.02 -30.65 -19.73
CA ASN A 533 4.84 -30.88 -21.17
C ASN A 533 3.37 -30.91 -21.62
N ALA A 534 2.40 -31.06 -20.70
CA ALA A 534 0.97 -31.10 -21.06
C ALA A 534 0.34 -29.73 -21.37
N LEU A 535 1.02 -28.62 -21.04
CA LEU A 535 0.56 -27.25 -21.32
C LEU A 535 0.98 -26.75 -22.71
N ALA A 536 1.92 -27.42 -23.38
CA ALA A 536 2.38 -27.05 -24.72
C ALA A 536 1.46 -27.60 -25.82
N GLU A 537 0.86 -28.78 -25.64
CA GLU A 537 -0.01 -29.41 -26.65
C GLU A 537 -1.38 -28.72 -26.72
N GLY A 538 -1.94 -28.25 -25.60
CA GLY A 538 -3.22 -27.53 -25.58
C GLY A 538 -3.20 -26.14 -26.25
N ASN A 539 -2.02 -25.51 -26.38
CA ASN A 539 -1.88 -24.22 -27.07
C ASN A 539 -1.62 -24.37 -28.58
N ALA A 540 -1.16 -25.54 -29.05
CA ALA A 540 -0.98 -25.79 -30.47
C ALA A 540 -2.31 -26.04 -31.21
N GLU A 541 -3.29 -26.67 -30.56
CA GLU A 541 -4.62 -26.91 -31.16
C GLU A 541 -5.48 -25.62 -31.25
N ASN A 542 -5.38 -24.72 -30.27
CA ASN A 542 -6.11 -23.44 -30.32
C ASN A 542 -5.56 -22.44 -31.36
N THR A 543 -4.32 -22.64 -31.83
CA THR A 543 -3.71 -21.76 -32.85
C THR A 543 -4.07 -22.19 -34.29
N ARG A 544 -4.62 -23.41 -34.49
CA ARG A 544 -5.13 -23.85 -35.80
C ARG A 544 -6.57 -23.41 -36.08
N ALA A 545 -7.39 -23.17 -35.05
CA ALA A 545 -8.78 -22.77 -35.22
C ALA A 545 -8.98 -21.28 -35.61
N TYR A 546 -7.90 -20.52 -35.82
CA TYR A 546 -7.93 -19.11 -36.23
C TYR A 546 -7.34 -18.84 -37.62
N LYS A 547 -7.06 -19.89 -38.41
CA LYS A 547 -6.47 -19.75 -39.76
C LYS A 547 -7.20 -20.49 -40.89
N ASP A 548 -8.39 -21.03 -40.64
CA ASP A 548 -9.28 -21.55 -41.69
C ASP A 548 -10.60 -20.78 -41.72
#